data_AF-A0A1Y0N4I4-F1
#
_entry.id   AF-A0A1Y0N4I4-F1
#
_cell.length_a   1.000
_cell.length_b   1.000
_cell.length_c   1.000
_cell.angle_alpha   90.00
_cell.angle_beta   90.00
_cell.angle_gamma   90.00
#
_symmetry.space_group_name_H-M   'P 1'
#
loop_
_entity.id
_entity.type
_entity.pdbx_description
1 polymer ?
#
loop_
_entity_poly.entity_id
_entity_poly.type
_entity_poly.pdbx_seq_one_letter_code
_entity_poly.pdbx_strand_id
1 'polypeptide(L)'
;MTQPSSDFMAQAAEQFQQAFTQSFSKALESFKGLDASAAGAGFPAMPEALPEIRFAPERLEALQKSYTEEALKLFTQGMTQSPALPDRRFAAPAWHDNPVAAYAAAAYLLNARTMMGLAEAVETDAKTKNRIRFAVEQWMAAASPSNFLALNAEAQKKAIETKGESIALGVKNLVHDLQQGHVSMTDESLFEVGKNVATTEGAVVFENELFQLIEYKPLTAKVYEKPFLLVPPCINKFYILDLQPDNSLIRYAVEQGHRTFVVSWRNPDQSLAHKTWDDYIEGAVIKAIGVTQEISGSPTINALGFCVGGTMLGTALGVLAARGEKPVDSATFLTTFLDFSDTGILDVFIDEGMVKYREAELGKGGLMKGQDLASTFSFLRPNDLVWNYVVGNYLKGETPPPFDLLYWNSDSTNLPGPYYAWYLRNTYLENNLKKPGKLTVCGERLDLSALDIPVYIYGSREDHIVPIGGAYASTQLLPGKKRFVQGASGHIAGVINPPSKNKRSHWIRADGKLPKTHAQWLEGAVEHPGSWWTDWSQWLKGHAGKQIAAPKIYGKGKYKVIEAAPGRYVQAKA
;
A
#
# COMPACT_ATOMS: atom_id res chain seq x y z
N MET A 1 -7.51 -56.44 16.21
CA MET A 1 -7.88 -55.02 16.30
C MET A 1 -7.47 -54.54 17.69
N THR A 2 -6.31 -53.92 17.80
CA THR A 2 -5.84 -53.25 19.02
C THR A 2 -5.69 -51.78 18.67
N GLN A 3 -6.48 -50.92 19.33
CA GLN A 3 -6.36 -49.47 19.18
C GLN A 3 -4.94 -49.04 19.56
N PRO A 4 -4.29 -48.12 18.83
CA PRO A 4 -3.10 -47.46 19.36
C PRO A 4 -3.53 -46.67 20.61
N SER A 5 -2.85 -46.91 21.73
CA SER A 5 -3.14 -46.28 23.01
C SER A 5 -3.07 -44.75 22.90
N SER A 6 -3.97 -44.06 23.60
CA SER A 6 -4.02 -42.60 23.73
C SER A 6 -2.67 -41.96 24.12
N ASP A 7 -1.82 -42.72 24.82
CA ASP A 7 -0.48 -42.32 25.23
C ASP A 7 0.50 -42.18 24.05
N PHE A 8 0.36 -42.99 22.98
CA PHE A 8 1.21 -42.86 21.80
C PHE A 8 0.86 -41.61 21.00
N MET A 9 -0.44 -41.30 20.87
CA MET A 9 -0.90 -40.09 20.20
C MET A 9 -0.56 -38.82 21.00
N ALA A 10 -0.66 -38.86 22.34
CA ALA A 10 -0.25 -37.78 23.21
C ALA A 10 1.28 -37.54 23.15
N GLN A 11 2.09 -38.61 23.20
CA GLN A 11 3.55 -38.51 23.07
C GLN A 11 3.98 -38.07 21.67
N ALA A 12 3.32 -38.52 20.61
CA ALA A 12 3.59 -38.07 19.25
C ALA A 12 3.22 -36.60 19.06
N ALA A 13 2.12 -36.14 19.66
CA ALA A 13 1.73 -34.73 19.66
C ALA A 13 2.72 -33.87 20.47
N GLU A 14 3.18 -34.33 21.63
CA GLU A 14 4.22 -33.66 22.44
C GLU A 14 5.56 -33.61 21.70
N GLN A 15 5.99 -34.70 21.08
CA GLN A 15 7.22 -34.76 20.29
C GLN A 15 7.13 -33.89 19.04
N PHE A 16 5.98 -33.87 18.36
CA PHE A 16 5.73 -32.97 17.23
C PHE A 16 5.72 -31.51 17.68
N GLN A 17 5.07 -31.19 18.80
CA GLN A 17 5.07 -29.85 19.39
C GLN A 17 6.47 -29.40 19.79
N GLN A 18 7.28 -30.27 20.39
CA GLN A 18 8.67 -29.99 20.74
C GLN A 18 9.56 -29.84 19.49
N ALA A 19 9.42 -30.72 18.50
CA ALA A 19 10.18 -30.66 17.25
C ALA A 19 9.81 -29.44 16.41
N PHE A 20 8.52 -29.08 16.36
CA PHE A 20 8.02 -27.87 15.73
C PHE A 20 8.51 -26.64 16.48
N THR A 21 8.41 -26.61 17.82
CA THR A 21 8.89 -25.49 18.63
C THR A 21 10.40 -25.31 18.48
N GLN A 22 11.18 -26.39 18.47
CA GLN A 22 12.63 -26.34 18.25
C GLN A 22 12.99 -25.93 16.82
N SER A 23 12.29 -26.44 15.80
CA SER A 23 12.54 -26.08 14.39
C SER A 23 12.12 -24.64 14.11
N PHE A 24 11.01 -24.19 14.69
CA PHE A 24 10.54 -22.81 14.65
C PHE A 24 11.48 -21.87 15.41
N SER A 25 11.96 -22.26 16.59
CA SER A 25 12.96 -21.51 17.37
C SER A 25 14.29 -21.43 16.63
N LYS A 26 14.76 -22.51 16.02
CA LYS A 26 15.97 -22.53 15.16
C LYS A 26 15.78 -21.71 13.89
N ALA A 27 14.60 -21.74 13.27
CA ALA A 27 14.29 -20.88 12.13
C ALA A 27 14.34 -19.41 12.56
N LEU A 28 13.72 -19.06 13.69
CA LEU A 28 13.81 -17.72 14.29
C LEU A 28 15.25 -17.31 14.64
N GLU A 29 16.07 -18.22 15.16
CA GLU A 29 17.49 -17.98 15.42
C GLU A 29 18.31 -17.82 14.13
N SER A 30 17.97 -18.54 13.07
CA SER A 30 18.59 -18.34 11.75
C SER A 30 18.22 -16.97 11.15
N PHE A 31 17.04 -16.45 11.47
CA PHE A 31 16.67 -15.06 11.20
C PHE A 31 17.47 -14.06 12.04
N LYS A 32 17.79 -14.36 13.31
CA LYS A 32 18.73 -13.55 14.12
C LYS A 32 20.14 -13.47 13.52
N GLY A 33 20.59 -14.51 12.82
CA GLY A 33 21.92 -14.57 12.20
C GLY A 33 22.03 -13.84 10.86
N LEU A 34 20.91 -13.70 10.12
CA LEU A 34 20.82 -12.89 8.89
C LEU A 34 20.72 -11.39 9.18
N ASP A 35 20.43 -11.01 10.43
CA ASP A 35 20.07 -9.67 10.89
C ASP A 35 21.26 -8.69 11.08
N ALA A 36 22.51 -9.11 10.82
CA ALA A 36 23.68 -8.30 11.15
C ALA A 36 24.65 -8.00 9.99
N SER A 37 24.50 -8.59 8.80
CA SER A 37 25.51 -8.38 7.75
C SER A 37 25.06 -8.37 6.28
N ALA A 38 23.82 -8.75 5.95
CA ALA A 38 23.39 -8.90 4.55
C ALA A 38 22.15 -8.09 4.13
N ALA A 39 21.41 -7.48 5.06
CA ALA A 39 20.30 -6.59 4.75
C ALA A 39 20.46 -5.30 5.55
N GLY A 40 20.59 -4.16 4.85
CA GLY A 40 20.68 -2.84 5.47
C GLY A 40 19.47 -2.56 6.36
N ALA A 41 19.75 -1.92 7.51
CA ALA A 41 18.86 -1.29 8.48
C ALA A 41 17.36 -1.28 8.11
N GLY A 42 16.61 -2.29 8.57
CA GLY A 42 15.16 -2.33 8.35
C GLY A 42 14.36 -3.31 9.21
N PHE A 43 14.98 -4.32 9.82
CA PHE A 43 14.27 -5.29 10.66
C PHE A 43 14.34 -4.89 12.14
N PRO A 44 13.20 -4.85 12.87
CA PRO A 44 13.21 -4.66 14.31
C PRO A 44 13.79 -5.90 14.99
N ALA A 45 14.56 -5.69 16.06
CA ALA A 45 14.99 -6.77 16.95
C ALA A 45 13.76 -7.53 17.48
N MET A 46 13.73 -8.85 17.26
CA MET A 46 12.66 -9.71 17.78
C MET A 46 12.63 -9.65 19.32
N PRO A 47 11.43 -9.68 19.95
CA PRO A 47 11.30 -9.60 21.40
C PRO A 47 12.14 -10.68 22.13
N GLU A 48 12.71 -10.31 23.29
CA GLU A 48 13.64 -11.14 24.08
C GLU A 48 13.05 -12.49 24.55
N ALA A 49 11.72 -12.64 24.55
CA ALA A 49 11.03 -13.88 24.86
C ALA A 49 10.04 -14.26 23.75
N LEU A 50 10.18 -15.48 23.23
CA LEU A 50 9.18 -16.09 22.36
C LEU A 50 7.87 -16.27 23.16
N PRO A 51 6.72 -15.80 22.67
CA PRO A 51 5.45 -16.07 23.33
C PRO A 51 5.23 -17.57 23.42
N GLU A 52 4.72 -18.07 24.55
CA GLU A 52 4.34 -19.49 24.68
C GLU A 52 3.29 -19.83 23.61
N ILE A 53 3.69 -20.62 22.61
CA ILE A 53 2.81 -21.08 21.54
C ILE A 53 2.01 -22.26 22.07
N ARG A 54 0.71 -22.04 22.28
CA ARG A 54 -0.27 -23.11 22.58
C ARG A 54 -1.13 -23.34 21.34
N PHE A 55 -1.53 -24.59 21.13
CA PHE A 55 -2.39 -24.98 20.02
C PHE A 55 -3.71 -25.49 20.56
N ALA A 56 -4.81 -25.16 19.89
CA ALA A 56 -6.09 -25.81 20.14
C ALA A 56 -5.97 -27.30 19.73
N PRO A 57 -6.10 -28.27 20.66
CA PRO A 57 -5.85 -29.69 20.35
C PRO A 57 -6.71 -30.23 19.21
N GLU A 58 -7.99 -29.84 19.17
CA GLU A 58 -8.94 -30.24 18.12
C GLU A 58 -8.53 -29.74 16.74
N ARG A 59 -7.99 -28.51 16.65
CA ARG A 59 -7.52 -27.95 15.37
C ARG A 59 -6.25 -28.63 14.91
N LEU A 60 -5.35 -28.95 15.84
CA LEU A 60 -4.11 -29.66 15.54
C LEU A 60 -4.41 -31.08 15.02
N GLU A 61 -5.33 -31.79 15.66
CA GLU A 61 -5.76 -33.13 15.22
C GLU A 61 -6.43 -33.08 13.84
N ALA A 62 -7.32 -32.11 13.60
CA ALA A 62 -7.95 -31.91 12.30
C ALA A 62 -6.93 -31.61 11.19
N LEU A 63 -5.94 -30.76 11.47
CA LEU A 63 -4.86 -30.44 10.53
C LEU A 63 -3.97 -31.66 10.25
N GLN A 64 -3.63 -32.44 11.27
CA GLN A 64 -2.81 -33.64 11.14
C GLN A 64 -3.54 -34.70 10.29
N LYS A 65 -4.84 -34.89 10.53
CA LYS A 65 -5.68 -35.80 9.75
C LYS A 65 -5.74 -35.37 8.28
N SER A 66 -6.08 -34.11 8.01
CA SER A 66 -6.14 -33.54 6.65
C SER A 66 -4.79 -33.66 5.93
N TYR A 67 -3.68 -33.33 6.60
CA TYR A 67 -2.34 -33.46 6.03
C TYR A 67 -2.02 -34.92 5.67
N THR A 68 -2.32 -35.87 6.55
CA THR A 68 -2.03 -37.29 6.31
C THR A 68 -2.85 -37.84 5.14
N GLU A 69 -4.14 -37.50 5.07
CA GLU A 69 -5.03 -37.90 3.97
C GLU A 69 -4.56 -37.31 2.62
N GLU A 70 -4.25 -36.01 2.59
CA GLU A 70 -3.78 -35.33 1.38
C GLU A 70 -2.38 -35.78 0.96
N ALA A 71 -1.47 -36.03 1.91
CA ALA A 71 -0.12 -36.54 1.63
C ALA A 71 -0.17 -37.96 1.05
N LEU A 72 -1.02 -38.84 1.62
CA LEU A 72 -1.24 -40.19 1.08
C LEU A 72 -1.85 -40.12 -0.33
N LYS A 73 -2.83 -39.25 -0.54
CA LYS A 73 -3.41 -39.02 -1.87
C LYS A 73 -2.35 -38.53 -2.86
N LEU A 74 -1.52 -37.57 -2.48
CA LEU A 74 -0.45 -37.04 -3.32
C LEU A 74 0.60 -38.12 -3.63
N PHE A 75 0.96 -38.96 -2.67
CA PHE A 75 1.91 -40.05 -2.88
C PHE A 75 1.36 -41.14 -3.82
N THR A 76 0.11 -41.55 -3.62
CA THR A 76 -0.53 -42.62 -4.42
C THR A 76 -0.93 -42.17 -5.82
N GLN A 77 -1.44 -40.94 -5.96
CA GLN A 77 -1.94 -40.41 -7.24
C GLN A 77 -0.88 -39.63 -8.00
N GLY A 78 0.08 -38.98 -7.32
CA GLY A 78 1.08 -38.12 -7.97
C GLY A 78 2.07 -38.86 -8.89
N MET A 79 2.14 -40.19 -8.80
CA MET A 79 2.91 -41.02 -9.75
C MET A 79 2.11 -41.50 -10.97
N THR A 80 0.77 -41.35 -10.96
CA THR A 80 -0.12 -41.85 -12.03
C THR A 80 -0.93 -40.74 -12.71
N GLN A 81 -1.14 -39.61 -12.03
CA GLN A 81 -1.83 -38.42 -12.55
C GLN A 81 -1.11 -37.16 -12.09
N SER A 82 -1.00 -36.17 -12.99
CA SER A 82 -0.46 -34.86 -12.64
C SER A 82 -1.34 -34.17 -11.59
N PRO A 83 -0.80 -33.77 -10.42
CA PRO A 83 -1.59 -33.11 -9.40
C PRO A 83 -2.11 -31.74 -9.88
N ALA A 84 -3.25 -31.32 -9.34
CA ALA A 84 -3.79 -30.00 -9.62
C ALA A 84 -2.95 -28.91 -8.94
N LEU A 85 -2.52 -27.91 -9.73
CA LEU A 85 -1.71 -26.78 -9.27
C LEU A 85 -2.53 -25.48 -9.45
N PRO A 86 -3.37 -25.09 -8.48
CA PRO A 86 -4.22 -23.90 -8.59
C PRO A 86 -3.46 -22.58 -8.46
N ASP A 87 -2.19 -22.62 -8.03
CA ASP A 87 -1.35 -21.46 -7.83
C ASP A 87 -0.73 -20.99 -9.16
N ARG A 88 -0.86 -19.69 -9.45
CA ARG A 88 -0.40 -19.08 -10.71
C ARG A 88 1.10 -19.23 -10.94
N ARG A 89 1.91 -19.39 -9.88
CA ARG A 89 3.36 -19.63 -9.98
C ARG A 89 3.71 -20.93 -10.72
N PHE A 90 2.78 -21.87 -10.75
CA PHE A 90 2.96 -23.18 -11.38
C PHE A 90 2.06 -23.37 -12.62
N ALA A 91 1.55 -22.28 -13.20
CA ALA A 91 0.60 -22.36 -14.31
C ALA A 91 1.23 -22.71 -15.67
N ALA A 92 2.56 -22.56 -15.82
CA ALA A 92 3.22 -22.84 -17.08
C ALA A 92 3.20 -24.36 -17.39
N PRO A 93 3.05 -24.77 -18.68
CA PRO A 93 3.01 -26.19 -19.05
C PRO A 93 4.20 -27.01 -18.54
N ALA A 94 5.40 -26.39 -18.45
CA ALA A 94 6.61 -27.04 -17.96
C ALA A 94 6.47 -27.63 -16.54
N TRP A 95 5.61 -27.06 -15.69
CA TRP A 95 5.31 -27.61 -14.36
C TRP A 95 4.43 -28.85 -14.42
N HIS A 96 3.50 -28.92 -15.37
CA HIS A 96 2.56 -30.03 -15.54
C HIS A 96 3.15 -31.19 -16.36
N ASP A 97 4.02 -30.87 -17.32
CA ASP A 97 4.67 -31.84 -18.22
C ASP A 97 5.83 -32.59 -17.54
N ASN A 98 6.33 -32.08 -16.42
CA ASN A 98 7.40 -32.69 -15.62
C ASN A 98 6.82 -33.29 -14.32
N PRO A 99 6.70 -34.63 -14.20
CA PRO A 99 6.11 -35.27 -13.02
C PRO A 99 6.81 -34.94 -11.70
N VAL A 100 8.14 -34.77 -11.72
CA VAL A 100 8.92 -34.41 -10.53
C VAL A 100 8.61 -32.98 -10.10
N ALA A 101 8.53 -32.06 -11.06
CA ALA A 101 8.19 -30.66 -10.79
C ALA A 101 6.74 -30.50 -10.31
N ALA A 102 5.79 -31.23 -10.92
CA ALA A 102 4.39 -31.24 -10.53
C ALA A 102 4.23 -31.78 -9.09
N TYR A 103 4.92 -32.88 -8.75
CA TYR A 103 4.92 -33.43 -7.40
C TYR A 103 5.53 -32.46 -6.39
N ALA A 104 6.69 -31.85 -6.70
CA ALA A 104 7.35 -30.90 -5.82
C ALA A 104 6.47 -29.66 -5.56
N ALA A 105 5.83 -29.11 -6.59
CA ALA A 105 4.89 -27.99 -6.46
C ALA A 105 3.68 -28.36 -5.61
N ALA A 106 3.08 -29.54 -5.84
CA ALA A 106 1.93 -30.01 -5.06
C ALA A 106 2.29 -30.29 -3.59
N ALA A 107 3.46 -30.88 -3.33
CA ALA A 107 3.96 -31.12 -1.98
C ALA A 107 4.23 -29.80 -1.25
N TYR A 108 4.82 -28.82 -1.94
CA TYR A 108 5.00 -27.47 -1.40
C TYR A 108 3.65 -26.82 -1.07
N LEU A 109 2.65 -26.86 -1.97
CA LEU A 109 1.33 -26.27 -1.73
C LEU A 109 0.59 -26.92 -0.55
N LEU A 110 0.72 -28.24 -0.37
CA LEU A 110 0.20 -28.94 0.79
C LEU A 110 0.85 -28.44 2.08
N ASN A 111 2.19 -28.44 2.12
CA ASN A 111 2.93 -27.96 3.29
C ASN A 111 2.62 -26.50 3.62
N ALA A 112 2.52 -25.63 2.61
CA ALA A 112 2.18 -24.22 2.79
C ALA A 112 0.78 -24.03 3.40
N ARG A 113 -0.23 -24.77 2.91
CA ARG A 113 -1.57 -24.76 3.51
C ARG A 113 -1.56 -25.26 4.95
N THR A 114 -0.84 -26.33 5.23
CA THR A 114 -0.76 -26.90 6.59
C THR A 114 -0.05 -25.97 7.56
N MET A 115 1.08 -25.38 7.17
CA MET A 115 1.80 -24.39 7.97
C MET A 115 0.94 -23.15 8.26
N MET A 116 0.17 -22.68 7.27
CA MET A 116 -0.79 -21.60 7.46
C MET A 116 -1.92 -22.01 8.44
N GLY A 117 -2.42 -23.23 8.31
CA GLY A 117 -3.38 -23.80 9.26
C GLY A 117 -2.83 -23.87 10.69
N LEU A 118 -1.55 -24.24 10.86
CA LEU A 118 -0.87 -24.23 12.16
C LEU A 118 -0.79 -22.81 12.74
N ALA A 119 -0.44 -21.81 11.92
CA ALA A 119 -0.42 -20.41 12.34
C ALA A 119 -1.81 -19.94 12.83
N GLU A 120 -2.88 -20.34 12.16
CA GLU A 120 -4.27 -20.05 12.56
C GLU A 120 -4.70 -20.77 13.84
N ALA A 121 -4.16 -21.98 14.06
CA ALA A 121 -4.42 -22.81 15.23
C ALA A 121 -3.71 -22.33 16.52
N VAL A 122 -2.72 -21.43 16.41
CA VAL A 122 -2.06 -20.85 17.59
C VAL A 122 -3.06 -20.06 18.44
N GLU A 123 -3.08 -20.34 19.73
CA GLU A 123 -3.85 -19.61 20.74
C GLU A 123 -3.00 -18.48 21.30
N THR A 124 -3.19 -17.28 20.78
CA THR A 124 -2.49 -16.07 21.21
C THR A 124 -3.34 -14.83 20.86
N ASP A 125 -2.92 -13.65 21.30
CA ASP A 125 -3.60 -12.41 20.95
C ASP A 125 -3.55 -12.15 19.43
N ALA A 126 -4.47 -11.32 18.93
CA ALA A 126 -4.64 -11.09 17.50
C ALA A 126 -3.36 -10.54 16.83
N LYS A 127 -2.60 -9.69 17.54
CA LYS A 127 -1.37 -9.09 17.01
C LYS A 127 -0.29 -10.16 16.87
N THR A 128 -0.02 -10.92 17.93
CA THR A 128 0.95 -12.02 17.89
C THR A 128 0.59 -13.07 16.84
N LYS A 129 -0.70 -13.42 16.71
CA LYS A 129 -1.17 -14.34 15.66
C LYS A 129 -0.87 -13.81 14.26
N ASN A 130 -1.12 -12.53 14.01
CA ASN A 130 -0.78 -11.89 12.74
C ASN A 130 0.74 -11.91 12.46
N ARG A 131 1.59 -11.71 13.49
CA ARG A 131 3.04 -11.83 13.35
C ARG A 131 3.46 -13.24 12.91
N ILE A 132 2.91 -14.28 13.56
CA ILE A 132 3.19 -15.69 13.23
C ILE A 132 2.72 -16.00 11.81
N ARG A 133 1.48 -15.62 11.47
CA ARG A 133 0.90 -15.80 10.14
C ARG A 133 1.77 -15.18 9.05
N PHE A 134 2.21 -13.94 9.26
CA PHE A 134 3.11 -13.25 8.34
C PHE A 134 4.47 -13.96 8.21
N ALA A 135 5.10 -14.33 9.32
CA ALA A 135 6.38 -15.03 9.28
C ALA A 135 6.30 -16.36 8.52
N VAL A 136 5.22 -17.12 8.73
CA VAL A 136 4.94 -18.35 7.97
C VAL A 136 4.72 -18.04 6.49
N GLU A 137 3.96 -17.00 6.16
CA GLU A 137 3.75 -16.58 4.77
C GLU A 137 5.06 -16.22 4.07
N GLN A 138 5.93 -15.43 4.72
CA GLN A 138 7.24 -15.06 4.20
C GLN A 138 8.14 -16.27 3.99
N TRP A 139 8.19 -17.17 4.98
CA TRP A 139 8.98 -18.39 4.88
C TRP A 139 8.49 -19.30 3.74
N MET A 140 7.17 -19.47 3.61
CA MET A 140 6.59 -20.25 2.52
C MET A 140 6.77 -19.59 1.16
N ALA A 141 6.68 -18.26 1.07
CA ALA A 141 6.99 -17.52 -0.14
C ALA A 141 8.45 -17.75 -0.58
N ALA A 142 9.40 -17.62 0.35
CA ALA A 142 10.83 -17.80 0.08
C ALA A 142 11.20 -19.24 -0.28
N ALA A 143 10.61 -20.24 0.39
CA ALA A 143 10.86 -21.66 0.18
C ALA A 143 10.17 -22.23 -1.08
N SER A 144 9.46 -21.40 -1.86
CA SER A 144 8.78 -21.87 -3.07
C SER A 144 9.76 -22.50 -4.07
N PRO A 145 9.46 -23.70 -4.62
CA PRO A 145 10.33 -24.34 -5.60
C PRO A 145 10.49 -23.50 -6.88
N SER A 146 9.55 -22.59 -7.17
CA SER A 146 9.67 -21.63 -8.27
C SER A 146 10.89 -20.71 -8.15
N ASN A 147 11.40 -20.47 -6.94
CA ASN A 147 12.44 -19.46 -6.71
C ASN A 147 13.86 -19.98 -6.97
N PHE A 148 14.01 -21.28 -7.22
CA PHE A 148 15.32 -21.94 -7.33
C PHE A 148 15.49 -22.55 -8.72
N LEU A 149 16.56 -22.20 -9.45
CA LEU A 149 16.83 -22.74 -10.80
C LEU A 149 16.82 -24.27 -10.83
N ALA A 150 17.35 -24.92 -9.78
CA ALA A 150 17.42 -26.38 -9.68
C ALA A 150 16.03 -27.06 -9.57
N LEU A 151 14.99 -26.33 -9.18
CA LEU A 151 13.63 -26.84 -9.00
C LEU A 151 12.61 -26.22 -9.96
N ASN A 152 12.96 -25.10 -10.61
CA ASN A 152 12.08 -24.38 -11.52
C ASN A 152 12.12 -24.99 -12.94
N ALA A 153 11.12 -25.82 -13.25
CA ALA A 153 11.01 -26.50 -14.54
C ALA A 153 10.88 -25.53 -15.73
N GLU A 154 10.22 -24.39 -15.54
CA GLU A 154 10.07 -23.37 -16.58
C GLU A 154 11.43 -22.71 -16.91
N ALA A 155 12.18 -22.31 -15.88
CA ALA A 155 13.51 -21.72 -16.05
C ALA A 155 14.51 -22.71 -16.65
N GLN A 156 14.48 -23.99 -16.23
CA GLN A 156 15.29 -25.05 -16.83
C GLN A 156 14.98 -25.26 -18.31
N LYS A 157 13.69 -25.34 -18.66
CA LYS A 157 13.25 -25.46 -20.05
C LYS A 157 13.75 -24.27 -20.89
N LYS A 158 13.61 -23.05 -20.37
CA LYS A 158 14.09 -21.83 -21.04
C LYS A 158 15.62 -21.82 -21.22
N ALA A 159 16.37 -22.26 -20.21
CA ALA A 159 17.82 -22.39 -20.30
C ALA A 159 18.25 -23.39 -21.38
N ILE A 160 17.54 -24.51 -21.51
CA ILE A 160 17.79 -25.51 -22.56
C ILE A 160 17.45 -24.93 -23.95
N GLU A 161 16.27 -24.33 -24.10
CA GLU A 161 15.80 -23.73 -25.36
C GLU A 161 16.73 -22.60 -25.87
N THR A 162 17.26 -21.80 -24.95
CA THR A 162 18.18 -20.68 -25.25
C THR A 162 19.65 -21.08 -25.22
N LYS A 163 19.97 -22.37 -25.02
CA LYS A 163 21.35 -22.87 -24.89
C LYS A 163 22.18 -22.11 -23.83
N GLY A 164 21.53 -21.70 -22.73
CA GLY A 164 22.14 -21.01 -21.59
C GLY A 164 22.17 -19.48 -21.69
N GLU A 165 21.75 -18.88 -22.80
CA GLU A 165 21.70 -17.42 -22.96
C GLU A 165 20.78 -16.75 -21.92
N SER A 166 19.66 -17.40 -21.57
CA SER A 166 18.74 -16.89 -20.52
C SER A 166 19.42 -16.76 -19.16
N ILE A 167 20.30 -17.69 -18.80
CA ILE A 167 21.04 -17.66 -17.53
C ILE A 167 22.09 -16.55 -17.58
N ALA A 168 22.82 -16.42 -18.68
CA ALA A 168 23.82 -15.37 -18.85
C ALA A 168 23.19 -13.97 -18.73
N LEU A 169 22.03 -13.78 -19.35
CA LEU A 169 21.26 -12.54 -19.23
C LEU A 169 20.73 -12.34 -17.80
N GLY A 170 20.26 -13.39 -17.14
CA GLY A 170 19.81 -13.32 -15.75
C GLY A 170 20.92 -12.95 -14.75
N VAL A 171 22.13 -13.47 -14.93
CA VAL A 171 23.31 -13.07 -14.14
C VAL A 171 23.68 -11.61 -14.43
N LYS A 172 23.61 -11.17 -15.69
CA LYS A 172 23.84 -9.76 -16.05
C LYS A 172 22.83 -8.84 -15.35
N ASN A 173 21.55 -9.21 -15.32
CA ASN A 173 20.51 -8.49 -14.60
C ASN A 173 20.78 -8.44 -13.10
N LEU A 174 21.18 -9.56 -12.48
CA LEU A 174 21.52 -9.61 -11.06
C LEU A 174 22.72 -8.68 -10.72
N VAL A 175 23.77 -8.68 -11.54
CA VAL A 175 24.94 -7.81 -11.33
C VAL A 175 24.55 -6.33 -11.47
N HIS A 176 23.71 -6.00 -12.45
CA HIS A 176 23.15 -4.65 -12.59
C HIS A 176 22.36 -4.24 -11.35
N ASP A 177 21.48 -5.11 -10.84
CA ASP A 177 20.63 -4.85 -9.69
C ASP A 177 21.43 -4.69 -8.39
N LEU A 178 22.51 -5.47 -8.22
CA LEU A 178 23.46 -5.30 -7.13
C LEU A 178 24.22 -3.97 -7.20
N GLN A 179 24.50 -3.45 -8.40
CA GLN A 179 25.19 -2.16 -8.57
C GLN A 179 24.28 -0.97 -8.25
N GLN A 180 23.00 -1.02 -8.62
CA GLN A 180 22.02 0.05 -8.31
C GLN A 180 21.45 -0.05 -6.89
N GLY A 181 21.56 -1.20 -6.23
CA GLY A 181 21.16 -1.40 -4.83
C GLY A 181 19.70 -1.74 -4.60
N HIS A 182 18.94 -2.06 -5.66
CA HIS A 182 17.56 -2.55 -5.58
C HIS A 182 17.21 -3.46 -6.77
N VAL A 183 16.16 -4.28 -6.61
CA VAL A 183 15.65 -5.18 -7.67
C VAL A 183 14.92 -4.37 -8.74
N SER A 184 15.25 -4.57 -10.02
CA SER A 184 14.53 -3.94 -11.13
C SER A 184 13.18 -4.61 -11.35
N MET A 185 12.09 -3.89 -11.07
CA MET A 185 10.72 -4.37 -11.30
C MET A 185 10.11 -3.86 -12.61
N THR A 186 10.75 -2.90 -13.27
CA THR A 186 10.38 -2.34 -14.58
C THR A 186 11.63 -1.80 -15.26
N ASP A 187 11.60 -1.67 -16.59
CA ASP A 187 12.60 -0.88 -17.30
C ASP A 187 12.36 0.62 -17.05
N GLU A 188 13.15 1.20 -16.14
CA GLU A 188 13.05 2.62 -15.77
C GLU A 188 13.53 3.57 -16.87
N SER A 189 14.36 3.10 -17.80
CA SER A 189 14.89 3.92 -18.90
C SER A 189 13.81 4.40 -19.87
N LEU A 190 12.65 3.74 -19.83
CA LEU A 190 11.50 4.05 -20.67
C LEU A 190 10.58 5.11 -20.05
N PHE A 191 10.83 5.58 -18.83
CA PHE A 191 9.99 6.57 -18.15
C PHE A 191 10.79 7.81 -17.74
N GLU A 192 10.23 8.97 -18.02
CA GLU A 192 10.79 10.26 -17.62
C GLU A 192 9.67 11.23 -17.21
N VAL A 193 9.75 11.67 -15.95
CA VAL A 193 8.78 12.57 -15.32
C VAL A 193 8.76 13.92 -16.04
N GLY A 194 7.59 14.28 -16.58
CA GLY A 194 7.36 15.47 -17.39
C GLY A 194 7.51 15.24 -18.90
N LYS A 195 7.96 14.06 -19.36
CA LYS A 195 8.00 13.73 -20.79
C LYS A 195 6.98 12.68 -21.20
N ASN A 196 6.85 11.59 -20.44
CA ASN A 196 5.91 10.52 -20.75
C ASN A 196 5.13 9.99 -19.53
N VAL A 197 5.49 10.43 -18.33
CA VAL A 197 4.66 10.33 -17.11
C VAL A 197 4.51 11.71 -16.47
N ALA A 198 3.43 12.01 -15.75
CA ALA A 198 3.14 13.35 -15.22
C ALA A 198 3.07 14.43 -16.30
N THR A 199 2.33 14.15 -17.38
CA THR A 199 2.31 14.98 -18.61
C THR A 199 1.04 15.81 -18.78
N THR A 200 0.13 15.84 -17.79
CA THR A 200 -1.04 16.71 -17.89
C THR A 200 -0.60 18.18 -17.86
N GLU A 201 -0.97 18.95 -18.88
CA GLU A 201 -0.53 20.34 -19.03
C GLU A 201 -0.98 21.20 -17.83
N GLY A 202 -0.05 21.95 -17.26
CA GLY A 202 -0.29 22.81 -16.11
C GLY A 202 0.91 23.70 -15.81
N ALA A 203 0.82 24.45 -14.71
CA ALA A 203 1.87 25.34 -14.25
C ALA A 203 2.00 25.32 -12.73
N VAL A 204 3.22 25.45 -12.23
CA VAL A 204 3.49 25.76 -10.82
C VAL A 204 3.10 27.23 -10.60
N VAL A 205 2.14 27.47 -9.69
CA VAL A 205 1.57 28.80 -9.40
C VAL A 205 1.91 29.31 -8.00
N PHE A 206 2.45 28.44 -7.16
CA PHE A 206 2.99 28.77 -5.84
C PHE A 206 4.07 27.75 -5.47
N GLU A 207 5.04 28.19 -4.69
CA GLU A 207 6.01 27.31 -4.07
C GLU A 207 6.47 27.86 -2.72
N ASN A 208 6.85 26.95 -1.84
CA ASN A 208 7.62 27.26 -0.65
C ASN A 208 8.64 26.14 -0.38
N GLU A 209 9.24 26.14 0.80
CA GLU A 209 10.24 25.14 1.15
C GLU A 209 9.70 23.69 1.19
N LEU A 210 8.38 23.48 1.35
CA LEU A 210 7.76 22.16 1.54
C LEU A 210 7.08 21.60 0.29
N PHE A 211 6.52 22.45 -0.56
CA PHE A 211 5.77 22.00 -1.75
C PHE A 211 5.70 23.03 -2.88
N GLN A 212 5.37 22.55 -4.06
CA GLN A 212 4.89 23.31 -5.20
C GLN A 212 3.39 23.08 -5.40
N LEU A 213 2.62 24.13 -5.65
CA LEU A 213 1.21 24.03 -6.04
C LEU A 213 1.10 24.11 -7.56
N ILE A 214 0.57 23.06 -8.17
CA ILE A 214 0.35 22.99 -9.62
C ILE A 214 -1.12 23.32 -9.90
N GLU A 215 -1.38 24.23 -10.83
CA GLU A 215 -2.69 24.44 -11.44
C GLU A 215 -2.70 23.81 -12.84
N TYR A 216 -3.67 22.94 -13.12
CA TYR A 216 -3.79 22.28 -14.43
C TYR A 216 -4.63 23.08 -15.41
N LYS A 217 -4.29 22.96 -16.70
CA LYS A 217 -5.00 23.62 -17.78
C LYS A 217 -6.41 23.07 -17.90
N PRO A 218 -7.45 23.92 -17.93
CA PRO A 218 -8.79 23.44 -18.25
C PRO A 218 -8.84 22.76 -19.63
N LEU A 219 -9.45 21.57 -19.70
CA LEU A 219 -9.69 20.84 -20.96
C LEU A 219 -11.13 21.02 -21.47
N THR A 220 -11.91 21.88 -20.82
CA THR A 220 -13.30 22.21 -21.16
C THR A 220 -13.49 23.72 -21.27
N ALA A 221 -14.46 24.17 -22.08
CA ALA A 221 -14.77 25.60 -22.23
C ALA A 221 -15.34 26.24 -20.94
N LYS A 222 -15.97 25.41 -20.09
CA LYS A 222 -16.51 25.79 -18.79
C LYS A 222 -16.00 24.84 -17.72
N VAL A 223 -15.70 25.39 -16.55
CA VAL A 223 -15.33 24.63 -15.35
C VAL A 223 -16.29 24.94 -14.21
N TYR A 224 -16.32 24.11 -13.18
CA TYR A 224 -17.05 24.40 -11.96
C TYR A 224 -16.43 25.56 -11.17
N GLU A 225 -17.26 26.37 -10.53
CA GLU A 225 -16.81 27.59 -9.82
C GLU A 225 -15.97 27.30 -8.57
N LYS A 226 -16.26 26.19 -7.87
CA LYS A 226 -15.43 25.75 -6.75
C LYS A 226 -14.22 24.98 -7.29
N PRO A 227 -12.99 25.42 -7.00
CA PRO A 227 -11.80 24.69 -7.43
C PRO A 227 -11.67 23.38 -6.65
N PHE A 228 -10.83 22.49 -7.17
CA PHE A 228 -10.61 21.17 -6.62
C PHE A 228 -9.12 20.97 -6.31
N LEU A 229 -8.78 20.79 -5.02
CA LEU A 229 -7.42 20.60 -4.54
C LEU A 229 -7.16 19.13 -4.22
N LEU A 230 -6.11 18.54 -4.80
CA LEU A 230 -5.62 17.24 -4.41
C LEU A 230 -4.40 17.39 -3.49
N VAL A 231 -4.39 16.61 -2.43
CA VAL A 231 -3.33 16.42 -1.45
C VAL A 231 -2.85 14.96 -1.55
N PRO A 232 -1.92 14.67 -2.47
CA PRO A 232 -1.31 13.35 -2.64
C PRO A 232 -0.51 12.94 -1.40
N PRO A 233 -0.07 11.68 -1.27
CA PRO A 233 0.88 11.30 -0.22
C PRO A 233 2.24 11.99 -0.45
N CYS A 234 2.94 12.26 0.65
CA CYS A 234 4.36 12.63 0.65
C CYS A 234 5.29 11.41 0.74
N ILE A 235 4.72 10.21 0.93
CA ILE A 235 5.36 8.91 0.75
C ILE A 235 5.21 8.53 -0.73
N ASN A 236 6.35 8.42 -1.43
CA ASN A 236 6.46 8.46 -2.89
C ASN A 236 5.89 9.78 -3.46
N LYS A 237 5.88 9.90 -4.79
CA LYS A 237 5.58 11.16 -5.48
C LYS A 237 4.13 11.25 -5.93
N PHE A 238 3.66 12.48 -6.18
CA PHE A 238 2.26 12.72 -6.50
C PHE A 238 1.77 12.08 -7.81
N TYR A 239 2.69 11.82 -8.75
CA TYR A 239 2.33 11.46 -10.12
C TYR A 239 1.71 10.07 -10.27
N ILE A 240 1.54 9.30 -9.19
CA ILE A 240 0.62 8.17 -9.19
C ILE A 240 -0.81 8.57 -9.57
N LEU A 241 -1.20 9.81 -9.28
CA LEU A 241 -2.48 10.38 -9.69
C LEU A 241 -2.45 10.98 -11.11
N ASP A 242 -1.28 11.07 -11.75
CA ASP A 242 -1.06 11.60 -13.09
C ASP A 242 0.02 10.80 -13.83
N LEU A 243 -0.18 9.49 -14.00
CA LEU A 243 0.81 8.62 -14.64
C LEU A 243 0.90 8.94 -16.15
N GLN A 244 0.22 8.16 -16.97
CA GLN A 244 0.07 8.42 -18.41
C GLN A 244 -1.31 9.03 -18.69
N PRO A 245 -1.52 9.64 -19.87
CA PRO A 245 -2.81 10.24 -20.22
C PRO A 245 -4.01 9.30 -20.02
N ASP A 246 -3.84 8.01 -20.33
CA ASP A 246 -4.92 7.01 -20.27
C ASP A 246 -5.27 6.54 -18.85
N ASN A 247 -4.42 6.82 -17.85
CA ASN A 247 -4.61 6.40 -16.45
C ASN A 247 -4.34 7.52 -15.45
N SER A 248 -4.45 8.78 -15.88
CA SER A 248 -4.36 9.96 -15.03
C SER A 248 -5.71 10.33 -14.41
N LEU A 249 -5.80 10.25 -13.08
CA LEU A 249 -6.97 10.72 -12.32
C LEU A 249 -7.07 12.26 -12.36
N ILE A 250 -5.92 12.94 -12.34
CA ILE A 250 -5.84 14.41 -12.43
C ILE A 250 -6.40 14.88 -13.77
N ARG A 251 -5.93 14.28 -14.87
CA ARG A 251 -6.45 14.57 -16.22
C ARG A 251 -7.95 14.29 -16.29
N TYR A 252 -8.39 13.15 -15.77
CA TYR A 252 -9.81 12.81 -15.74
C TYR A 252 -10.63 13.88 -15.00
N ALA A 253 -10.20 14.36 -13.83
CA ALA A 253 -10.89 15.42 -13.10
C ALA A 253 -10.97 16.74 -13.90
N VAL A 254 -9.90 17.08 -14.62
CA VAL A 254 -9.86 18.26 -15.52
C VAL A 254 -10.83 18.09 -16.69
N GLU A 255 -10.89 16.90 -17.30
CA GLU A 255 -11.84 16.57 -18.38
C GLU A 255 -13.30 16.58 -17.90
N GLN A 256 -13.55 16.26 -16.63
CA GLN A 256 -14.86 16.41 -15.99
C GLN A 256 -15.24 17.87 -15.66
N GLY A 257 -14.36 18.84 -15.98
CA GLY A 257 -14.63 20.27 -15.81
C GLY A 257 -14.30 20.80 -14.43
N HIS A 258 -13.47 20.12 -13.63
CA HIS A 258 -12.96 20.69 -12.38
C HIS A 258 -11.72 21.56 -12.64
N ARG A 259 -11.66 22.73 -11.97
CA ARG A 259 -10.44 23.55 -11.92
C ARG A 259 -9.50 22.95 -10.89
N THR A 260 -8.55 22.16 -11.37
CA THR A 260 -7.77 21.24 -10.54
C THR A 260 -6.42 21.83 -10.11
N PHE A 261 -6.12 21.69 -8.82
CA PHE A 261 -4.86 22.04 -8.18
C PHE A 261 -4.26 20.81 -7.48
N VAL A 262 -2.94 20.67 -7.48
CA VAL A 262 -2.27 19.53 -6.83
C VAL A 262 -1.07 20.01 -6.02
N VAL A 263 -0.95 19.49 -4.79
CA VAL A 263 0.25 19.62 -3.96
C VAL A 263 1.33 18.66 -4.46
N SER A 264 2.44 19.20 -4.95
CA SER A 264 3.65 18.47 -5.31
C SER A 264 4.69 18.65 -4.20
N TRP A 265 4.84 17.63 -3.36
CA TRP A 265 5.74 17.66 -2.21
C TRP A 265 7.20 17.78 -2.63
N ARG A 266 7.99 18.57 -1.89
CA ARG A 266 9.45 18.54 -2.00
C ARG A 266 9.97 17.23 -1.42
N ASN A 267 10.92 16.59 -2.10
CA ASN A 267 11.71 15.52 -1.50
C ASN A 267 12.67 16.14 -0.46
N PRO A 268 12.52 15.85 0.84
CA PRO A 268 13.31 16.48 1.89
C PRO A 268 14.80 16.17 1.78
N ASP A 269 15.61 17.22 1.84
CA ASP A 269 17.05 17.13 2.05
C ASP A 269 17.39 17.51 3.50
N GLN A 270 18.68 17.58 3.83
CA GLN A 270 19.15 17.87 5.19
C GLN A 270 18.63 19.22 5.73
N SER A 271 18.32 20.20 4.87
CA SER A 271 17.75 21.49 5.31
C SER A 271 16.35 21.35 5.90
N LEU A 272 15.62 20.28 5.56
CA LEU A 272 14.27 20.00 6.04
C LEU A 272 14.21 18.86 7.07
N ALA A 273 15.36 18.31 7.46
CA ALA A 273 15.47 17.18 8.39
C ALA A 273 14.83 17.41 9.78
N HIS A 274 14.53 18.66 10.13
CA HIS A 274 13.91 19.05 11.41
C HIS A 274 12.41 19.34 11.29
N LYS A 275 11.83 19.30 10.08
CA LYS A 275 10.41 19.63 9.88
C LYS A 275 9.52 18.61 10.57
N THR A 276 8.44 19.11 11.14
CA THR A 276 7.50 18.37 11.98
C THR A 276 6.21 18.06 11.24
N TRP A 277 5.33 17.27 11.85
CA TRP A 277 3.97 17.10 11.37
C TRP A 277 3.24 18.45 11.22
N ASP A 278 3.33 19.30 12.24
CA ASP A 278 2.73 20.63 12.28
C ASP A 278 3.20 21.52 11.11
N ASP A 279 4.50 21.50 10.78
CA ASP A 279 5.03 22.25 9.63
C ASP A 279 4.36 21.85 8.32
N TYR A 280 4.12 20.56 8.11
CA TYR A 280 3.43 20.07 6.90
C TYR A 280 1.93 20.41 6.92
N ILE A 281 1.29 20.38 8.09
CA ILE A 281 -0.13 20.74 8.19
C ILE A 281 -0.33 22.23 7.95
N GLU A 282 0.40 23.09 8.66
CA GLU A 282 0.28 24.55 8.55
C GLU A 282 0.89 25.09 7.25
N GLY A 283 2.16 24.77 7.04
CA GLY A 283 3.00 25.32 5.98
C GLY A 283 2.74 24.72 4.60
N ALA A 284 2.07 23.57 4.52
CA ALA A 284 1.74 22.94 3.24
C ALA A 284 0.24 22.73 3.02
N VAL A 285 -0.46 21.90 3.80
CA VAL A 285 -1.87 21.55 3.50
C VAL A 285 -2.81 22.74 3.68
N ILE A 286 -2.79 23.38 4.85
CA ILE A 286 -3.59 24.59 5.12
C ILE A 286 -3.18 25.72 4.16
N LYS A 287 -1.87 25.87 3.92
CA LYS A 287 -1.36 26.86 2.96
C LYS A 287 -1.87 26.62 1.55
N ALA A 288 -1.90 25.38 1.06
CA ALA A 288 -2.39 25.02 -0.27
C ALA A 288 -3.89 25.31 -0.41
N ILE A 289 -4.69 25.03 0.62
CA ILE A 289 -6.12 25.38 0.67
C ILE A 289 -6.28 26.90 0.50
N GLY A 290 -5.58 27.69 1.32
CA GLY A 290 -5.66 29.15 1.26
C GLY A 290 -5.20 29.74 -0.08
N VAL A 291 -4.08 29.26 -0.62
CA VAL A 291 -3.58 29.70 -1.94
C VAL A 291 -4.59 29.35 -3.05
N THR A 292 -5.21 28.17 -2.99
CA THR A 292 -6.25 27.76 -3.96
C THR A 292 -7.47 28.67 -3.89
N GLN A 293 -7.91 29.06 -2.68
CA GLN A 293 -8.98 30.05 -2.50
C GLN A 293 -8.59 31.43 -3.05
N GLU A 294 -7.39 31.91 -2.76
CA GLU A 294 -6.92 33.22 -3.24
C GLU A 294 -6.81 33.26 -4.78
N ILE A 295 -6.31 32.20 -5.40
CA ILE A 295 -6.20 32.10 -6.87
C ILE A 295 -7.59 32.00 -7.51
N SER A 296 -8.49 31.20 -6.94
CA SER A 296 -9.82 31.01 -7.50
C SER A 296 -10.75 32.19 -7.24
N GLY A 297 -10.57 32.91 -6.14
CA GLY A 297 -11.55 33.83 -5.58
C GLY A 297 -12.79 33.14 -5.00
N SER A 298 -12.79 31.80 -4.91
CA SER A 298 -13.89 31.04 -4.33
C SER A 298 -13.79 31.04 -2.80
N PRO A 299 -14.88 31.30 -2.06
CA PRO A 299 -14.86 31.26 -0.60
C PRO A 299 -14.67 29.85 -0.05
N THR A 300 -15.01 28.80 -0.82
CA THR A 300 -14.77 27.41 -0.47
C THR A 300 -14.26 26.59 -1.65
N ILE A 301 -13.59 25.48 -1.35
CA ILE A 301 -13.03 24.54 -2.32
C ILE A 301 -13.55 23.12 -2.08
N ASN A 302 -13.40 22.24 -3.04
CA ASN A 302 -13.45 20.80 -2.80
C ASN A 302 -12.03 20.26 -2.66
N ALA A 303 -11.82 19.27 -1.79
CA ALA A 303 -10.50 18.70 -1.56
C ALA A 303 -10.51 17.17 -1.66
N LEU A 304 -9.38 16.60 -2.03
CA LEU A 304 -9.13 15.17 -2.03
C LEU A 304 -7.79 14.88 -1.37
N GLY A 305 -7.75 13.90 -0.49
CA GLY A 305 -6.52 13.34 0.04
C GLY A 305 -6.38 11.87 -0.30
N PHE A 306 -5.16 11.44 -0.64
CA PHE A 306 -4.83 10.06 -0.97
C PHE A 306 -3.77 9.51 -0.02
N CYS A 307 -4.00 8.31 0.52
CA CYS A 307 -3.10 7.67 1.48
C CYS A 307 -2.77 8.61 2.66
N VAL A 308 -1.50 8.79 3.03
CA VAL A 308 -1.12 9.73 4.11
C VAL A 308 -1.54 11.18 3.82
N GLY A 309 -1.65 11.58 2.54
CA GLY A 309 -2.19 12.89 2.16
C GLY A 309 -3.64 13.08 2.60
N GLY A 310 -4.43 12.00 2.69
CA GLY A 310 -5.76 12.00 3.29
C GLY A 310 -5.72 12.14 4.82
N THR A 311 -4.79 11.49 5.49
CA THR A 311 -4.60 11.66 6.95
C THR A 311 -4.20 13.11 7.28
N MET A 312 -3.32 13.70 6.47
CA MET A 312 -2.90 15.09 6.60
C MET A 312 -4.04 16.06 6.28
N LEU A 313 -4.83 15.80 5.23
CA LEU A 313 -6.03 16.59 4.92
C LEU A 313 -7.04 16.55 6.08
N GLY A 314 -7.35 15.36 6.61
CA GLY A 314 -8.25 15.22 7.76
C GLY A 314 -7.74 15.98 8.98
N THR A 315 -6.42 15.95 9.23
CA THR A 315 -5.80 16.71 10.32
C THR A 315 -5.91 18.21 10.09
N ALA A 316 -5.57 18.71 8.90
CA ALA A 316 -5.67 20.12 8.53
C ALA A 316 -7.11 20.64 8.67
N LEU A 317 -8.10 19.86 8.23
CA LEU A 317 -9.50 20.20 8.42
C LEU A 317 -9.89 20.26 9.90
N GLY A 318 -9.36 19.36 10.74
CA GLY A 318 -9.55 19.40 12.18
C GLY A 318 -8.98 20.66 12.84
N VAL A 319 -7.76 21.06 12.44
CA VAL A 319 -7.14 22.33 12.87
C VAL A 319 -8.00 23.52 12.45
N LEU A 320 -8.42 23.58 11.18
CA LEU A 320 -9.25 24.67 10.66
C LEU A 320 -10.61 24.75 11.38
N ALA A 321 -11.25 23.61 11.64
CA ALA A 321 -12.50 23.57 12.38
C ALA A 321 -12.35 24.09 13.82
N ALA A 322 -11.25 23.75 14.51
CA ALA A 322 -10.94 24.28 15.84
C ALA A 322 -10.71 25.81 15.83
N ARG A 323 -10.14 26.34 14.74
CA ARG A 323 -10.01 27.80 14.48
C ARG A 323 -11.31 28.49 14.06
N GLY A 324 -12.39 27.73 13.87
CA GLY A 324 -13.67 28.25 13.37
C GLY A 324 -13.72 28.50 11.86
N GLU A 325 -12.76 27.97 11.11
CA GLU A 325 -12.63 28.13 9.67
C GLU A 325 -13.22 26.93 8.91
N LYS A 326 -13.94 27.18 7.81
CA LYS A 326 -14.53 26.13 6.97
C LYS A 326 -14.27 26.35 5.47
N PRO A 327 -13.00 26.34 5.03
CA PRO A 327 -12.64 26.63 3.64
C PRO A 327 -12.92 25.48 2.66
N VAL A 328 -13.19 24.27 3.16
CA VAL A 328 -13.47 23.08 2.33
C VAL A 328 -14.94 22.71 2.45
N ASP A 329 -15.63 22.64 1.31
CA ASP A 329 -17.07 22.37 1.22
C ASP A 329 -17.38 20.88 1.11
N SER A 330 -16.49 20.10 0.49
CA SER A 330 -16.54 18.64 0.50
C SER A 330 -15.14 18.03 0.43
N ALA A 331 -14.98 16.84 1.02
CA ALA A 331 -13.70 16.13 1.05
C ALA A 331 -13.80 14.72 0.47
N THR A 332 -12.79 14.29 -0.27
CA THR A 332 -12.62 12.90 -0.73
C THR A 332 -11.42 12.27 -0.03
N PHE A 333 -11.58 11.08 0.51
CA PHE A 333 -10.50 10.29 1.12
C PHE A 333 -10.33 8.99 0.34
N LEU A 334 -9.21 8.87 -0.38
CA LEU A 334 -8.87 7.67 -1.16
C LEU A 334 -7.87 6.82 -0.37
N THR A 335 -8.24 5.57 -0.06
CA THR A 335 -7.40 4.58 0.65
C THR A 335 -6.63 5.25 1.78
N THR A 336 -7.37 5.85 2.71
CA THR A 336 -6.83 6.72 3.77
C THR A 336 -7.22 6.15 5.14
N PHE A 337 -6.30 6.23 6.10
CA PHE A 337 -6.63 6.03 7.51
C PHE A 337 -6.91 7.38 8.20
N LEU A 338 -8.07 7.48 8.82
CA LEU A 338 -8.34 8.43 9.91
C LEU A 338 -8.49 7.70 11.26
N ASP A 339 -8.82 6.41 11.20
CA ASP A 339 -8.79 5.46 12.29
C ASP A 339 -7.78 4.35 11.93
N PHE A 340 -6.70 4.25 12.72
CA PHE A 340 -5.61 3.28 12.55
C PHE A 340 -5.82 2.02 13.39
N SER A 341 -7.07 1.64 13.70
CA SER A 341 -7.35 0.41 14.49
C SER A 341 -7.10 -0.87 13.69
N ASP A 342 -7.11 -0.79 12.36
CA ASP A 342 -6.84 -1.90 11.44
C ASP A 342 -5.82 -1.44 10.38
N THR A 343 -4.54 -1.47 10.74
CA THR A 343 -3.41 -1.07 9.88
C THR A 343 -2.84 -2.23 9.07
N GLY A 344 -3.51 -3.38 9.10
CA GLY A 344 -3.11 -4.58 8.38
C GLY A 344 -1.76 -5.10 8.84
N ILE A 345 -0.94 -5.48 7.88
CA ILE A 345 0.30 -6.20 8.13
C ILE A 345 1.40 -5.33 8.76
N LEU A 346 1.30 -3.99 8.63
CA LEU A 346 2.27 -3.07 9.22
C LEU A 346 2.26 -3.13 10.76
N ASP A 347 1.14 -3.47 11.38
CA ASP A 347 1.03 -3.61 12.84
C ASP A 347 2.01 -4.67 13.41
N VAL A 348 2.41 -5.65 12.59
CA VAL A 348 3.38 -6.68 12.97
C VAL A 348 4.74 -6.05 13.34
N PHE A 349 5.14 -4.98 12.66
CA PHE A 349 6.46 -4.37 12.84
C PHE A 349 6.48 -3.19 13.81
N ILE A 350 5.32 -2.76 14.30
CA ILE A 350 5.18 -1.53 15.06
C ILE A 350 4.86 -1.88 16.52
N ASP A 351 5.80 -1.60 17.41
CA ASP A 351 5.58 -1.67 18.86
C ASP A 351 6.33 -0.56 19.60
N GLU A 352 6.08 -0.46 20.90
CA GLU A 352 6.60 0.61 21.75
C GLU A 352 8.14 0.70 21.72
N GLY A 353 8.83 -0.44 21.62
CA GLY A 353 10.29 -0.49 21.56
C GLY A 353 10.81 0.08 20.24
N MET A 354 10.24 -0.39 19.12
CA MET A 354 10.59 0.09 17.78
C MET A 354 10.33 1.59 17.63
N VAL A 355 9.17 2.08 18.11
CA VAL A 355 8.84 3.51 18.00
C VAL A 355 9.79 4.37 18.86
N LYS A 356 10.09 3.96 20.09
CA LYS A 356 11.07 4.67 20.94
C LYS A 356 12.46 4.72 20.32
N TYR A 357 12.87 3.63 19.67
CA TYR A 357 14.13 3.61 18.94
C TYR A 357 14.14 4.65 17.81
N ARG A 358 13.09 4.70 16.98
CA ARG A 358 12.97 5.69 15.89
C ARG A 358 12.84 7.13 16.41
N GLU A 359 12.17 7.34 17.53
CA GLU A 359 12.11 8.65 18.20
C GLU A 359 13.49 9.10 18.71
N ALA A 360 14.29 8.18 19.26
CA ALA A 360 15.64 8.48 19.70
C ALA A 360 16.60 8.74 18.52
N GLU A 361 16.44 7.99 17.43
CA GLU A 361 17.27 8.09 16.22
C GLU A 361 16.96 9.36 15.40
N LEU A 362 15.68 9.62 15.12
CA LEU A 362 15.23 10.60 14.12
C LEU A 362 14.37 11.73 14.71
N GLY A 363 13.86 11.58 15.93
CA GLY A 363 12.86 12.50 16.51
C GLY A 363 13.38 13.91 16.82
N LYS A 364 14.70 14.10 16.90
CA LYS A 364 15.34 15.42 17.09
C LYS A 364 15.95 16.01 15.81
N GLY A 365 15.67 15.38 14.67
CA GLY A 365 16.23 15.73 13.38
C GLY A 365 16.86 14.51 12.70
N GLY A 366 16.95 14.58 11.38
CA GLY A 366 17.43 13.50 10.53
C GLY A 366 16.46 13.25 9.38
N LEU A 367 16.79 12.29 8.52
CA LEU A 367 15.93 11.89 7.42
C LEU A 367 15.68 10.38 7.52
N MET A 368 14.40 10.01 7.50
CA MET A 368 14.02 8.64 7.16
C MET A 368 14.22 8.48 5.65
N LYS A 369 15.15 7.62 5.25
CA LYS A 369 15.50 7.45 3.84
C LYS A 369 14.39 6.73 3.09
N GLY A 370 14.11 7.18 1.86
CA GLY A 370 13.06 6.59 1.03
C GLY A 370 13.29 5.10 0.73
N GLN A 371 14.55 4.65 0.64
CA GLN A 371 14.90 3.24 0.40
C GLN A 371 14.44 2.31 1.52
N ASP A 372 14.56 2.74 2.78
CA ASP A 372 14.16 1.94 3.95
C ASP A 372 12.62 1.80 3.99
N LEU A 373 11.93 2.88 3.61
CA LEU A 373 10.48 2.91 3.52
C LEU A 373 9.96 2.04 2.35
N ALA A 374 10.58 2.15 1.17
CA ALA A 374 10.23 1.36 -0.02
C ALA A 374 10.46 -0.15 0.20
N SER A 375 11.53 -0.51 0.91
CA SER A 375 11.80 -1.89 1.31
C SER A 375 10.66 -2.43 2.18
N THR A 376 10.25 -1.68 3.20
CA THR A 376 9.14 -2.06 4.11
C THR A 376 7.85 -2.33 3.33
N PHE A 377 7.47 -1.47 2.38
CA PHE A 377 6.27 -1.66 1.57
C PHE A 377 6.38 -2.83 0.57
N SER A 378 7.56 -3.06 -0.01
CA SER A 378 7.78 -4.16 -0.96
C SER A 378 7.68 -5.55 -0.29
N PHE A 379 8.10 -5.66 0.97
CA PHE A 379 7.97 -6.90 1.76
C PHE A 379 6.54 -7.24 2.16
N LEU A 380 5.57 -6.33 1.99
CA LEU A 380 4.16 -6.59 2.31
C LEU A 380 3.48 -7.55 1.32
N ARG A 381 4.07 -7.76 0.12
CA ARG A 381 3.64 -8.79 -0.84
C ARG A 381 4.85 -9.44 -1.53
N PRO A 382 5.58 -10.35 -0.85
CA PRO A 382 6.82 -10.91 -1.36
C PRO A 382 6.63 -11.72 -2.66
N ASN A 383 5.50 -12.42 -2.80
CA ASN A 383 5.22 -13.22 -4.00
C ASN A 383 5.02 -12.32 -5.24
N ASP A 384 4.21 -11.27 -5.11
CA ASP A 384 3.84 -10.41 -6.24
C ASP A 384 4.94 -9.39 -6.60
N LEU A 385 5.68 -8.89 -5.61
CA LEU A 385 6.61 -7.78 -5.76
C LEU A 385 8.10 -8.17 -5.66
N VAL A 386 8.43 -9.38 -5.20
CA VAL A 386 9.83 -9.83 -5.08
C VAL A 386 10.06 -11.10 -5.90
N TRP A 387 9.38 -12.20 -5.58
CA TRP A 387 9.70 -13.51 -6.14
C TRP A 387 9.36 -13.64 -7.63
N ASN A 388 8.26 -13.05 -8.10
CA ASN A 388 7.93 -13.06 -9.53
C ASN A 388 9.05 -12.41 -10.37
N TYR A 389 9.64 -11.32 -9.89
CA TYR A 389 10.73 -10.63 -10.59
C TYR A 389 12.06 -11.35 -10.46
N VAL A 390 12.38 -11.91 -9.28
CA VAL A 390 13.56 -12.76 -9.10
C VAL A 390 13.54 -13.93 -10.10
N VAL A 391 12.38 -14.58 -10.26
CA VAL A 391 12.21 -15.70 -11.20
C VAL A 391 12.31 -15.23 -12.66
N GLY A 392 11.59 -14.17 -13.03
CA GLY A 392 11.63 -13.59 -14.38
C GLY A 392 13.02 -13.10 -14.76
N ASN A 393 13.54 -12.14 -14.00
CA ASN A 393 14.78 -11.43 -14.31
C ASN A 393 16.00 -12.33 -14.20
N TYR A 394 16.15 -13.06 -13.09
CA TYR A 394 17.41 -13.74 -12.78
C TYR A 394 17.43 -15.19 -13.24
N LEU A 395 16.31 -15.91 -13.14
CA LEU A 395 16.28 -17.33 -13.56
C LEU A 395 15.98 -17.48 -15.06
N LYS A 396 15.15 -16.61 -15.63
CA LYS A 396 14.73 -16.68 -17.04
C LYS A 396 15.39 -15.65 -17.95
N GLY A 397 16.17 -14.71 -17.39
CA GLY A 397 16.80 -13.63 -18.16
C GLY A 397 15.80 -12.70 -18.82
N GLU A 398 14.57 -12.63 -18.31
CA GLU A 398 13.53 -11.77 -18.87
C GLU A 398 13.78 -10.32 -18.45
N THR A 399 13.39 -9.37 -19.32
CA THR A 399 13.33 -7.97 -18.93
C THR A 399 11.92 -7.71 -18.38
N PRO A 400 11.78 -7.09 -17.20
CA PRO A 400 10.47 -6.80 -16.66
C PRO A 400 9.72 -5.85 -17.60
N PRO A 401 8.41 -6.05 -17.83
CA PRO A 401 7.65 -5.21 -18.74
C PRO A 401 7.67 -3.75 -18.25
N PRO A 402 7.67 -2.76 -19.16
CA PRO A 402 7.55 -1.36 -18.78
C PRO A 402 6.20 -1.14 -18.10
N PHE A 403 6.23 -0.89 -16.81
CA PHE A 403 5.05 -0.67 -16.01
C PHE A 403 5.23 0.59 -15.16
N ASP A 404 4.50 1.63 -15.56
CA ASP A 404 4.50 2.96 -14.96
C ASP A 404 4.26 2.94 -13.43
N LEU A 405 3.41 2.03 -12.95
CA LEU A 405 3.17 1.83 -11.51
C LEU A 405 4.42 1.41 -10.74
N LEU A 406 5.27 0.58 -11.34
CA LEU A 406 6.48 0.10 -10.67
C LEU A 406 7.59 1.15 -10.74
N TYR A 407 7.63 1.94 -11.82
CA TYR A 407 8.50 3.11 -11.91
C TYR A 407 8.18 4.12 -10.81
N TRP A 408 6.89 4.39 -10.58
CA TRP A 408 6.46 5.22 -9.44
C TRP A 408 6.86 4.63 -8.08
N ASN A 409 6.78 3.31 -7.94
CA ASN A 409 7.11 2.65 -6.68
C ASN A 409 8.61 2.70 -6.37
N SER A 410 9.49 2.62 -7.38
CA SER A 410 10.94 2.76 -7.19
C SER A 410 11.37 4.21 -6.94
N ASP A 411 10.60 5.19 -7.45
CA ASP A 411 10.86 6.63 -7.28
C ASP A 411 10.42 7.15 -5.89
N SER A 412 11.19 6.74 -4.88
CA SER A 412 10.93 6.94 -3.45
C SER A 412 11.19 8.39 -2.99
N THR A 413 10.70 8.74 -1.79
CA THR A 413 10.90 10.04 -1.15
C THR A 413 11.40 9.88 0.28
N ASN A 414 12.25 10.80 0.75
CA ASN A 414 12.64 10.89 2.15
C ASN A 414 11.50 11.50 2.99
N LEU A 415 11.56 11.30 4.30
CA LEU A 415 10.70 12.00 5.27
C LEU A 415 11.56 12.65 6.36
N PRO A 416 11.21 13.86 6.84
CA PRO A 416 11.86 14.43 8.00
C PRO A 416 11.66 13.54 9.22
N GLY A 417 12.73 13.38 10.02
CA GLY A 417 12.71 12.51 11.18
C GLY A 417 11.60 12.81 12.20
N PRO A 418 11.43 14.08 12.63
CA PRO A 418 10.36 14.46 13.56
C PRO A 418 8.95 14.22 13.00
N TYR A 419 8.74 14.50 11.71
CA TYR A 419 7.49 14.17 11.00
C TYR A 419 7.19 12.66 11.07
N TYR A 420 8.16 11.83 10.69
CA TYR A 420 8.00 10.37 10.65
C TYR A 420 7.74 9.78 12.04
N ALA A 421 8.53 10.19 13.04
CA ALA A 421 8.38 9.74 14.41
C ALA A 421 7.00 10.11 14.99
N TRP A 422 6.53 11.35 14.75
CA TRP A 422 5.20 11.78 15.17
C TRP A 422 4.11 10.95 14.50
N TYR A 423 4.22 10.72 13.19
CA TYR A 423 3.24 9.96 12.43
C TYR A 423 3.15 8.53 12.96
N LEU A 424 4.27 7.86 13.16
CA LEU A 424 4.33 6.49 13.66
C LEU A 424 3.72 6.34 15.06
N ARG A 425 4.10 7.20 16.02
CA ARG A 425 3.53 7.15 17.38
C ARG A 425 2.04 7.46 17.39
N ASN A 426 1.66 8.61 16.83
CA ASN A 426 0.33 9.15 17.05
C ASN A 426 -0.74 8.50 16.16
N THR A 427 -0.35 7.78 15.12
CA THR A 427 -1.28 7.06 14.24
C THR A 427 -1.15 5.55 14.41
N TYR A 428 -0.14 4.92 13.84
CA TYR A 428 -0.01 3.45 13.82
C TYR A 428 0.05 2.81 15.20
N LEU A 429 0.78 3.41 16.16
CA LEU A 429 0.94 2.80 17.48
C LEU A 429 -0.20 3.17 18.45
N GLU A 430 -0.41 4.46 18.69
CA GLU A 430 -1.37 4.90 19.72
C GLU A 430 -2.76 5.20 19.17
N ASN A 431 -2.91 5.34 17.85
CA ASN A 431 -4.15 5.72 17.17
C ASN A 431 -4.85 6.91 17.85
N ASN A 432 -4.09 7.97 18.11
CA ASN A 432 -4.56 9.15 18.82
C ASN A 432 -5.37 10.09 17.93
N LEU A 433 -5.23 10.03 16.59
CA LEU A 433 -5.94 10.90 15.66
C LEU A 433 -7.48 10.77 15.76
N LYS A 434 -7.98 9.54 15.97
CA LYS A 434 -9.43 9.30 16.15
C LYS A 434 -9.98 9.74 17.51
N LYS A 435 -9.12 10.07 18.48
CA LYS A 435 -9.52 10.34 19.87
C LYS A 435 -9.71 11.85 20.04
N PRO A 436 -10.95 12.36 20.23
CA PRO A 436 -11.22 13.79 20.38
C PRO A 436 -10.35 14.44 21.46
N GLY A 437 -9.69 15.55 21.11
CA GLY A 437 -8.86 16.37 21.99
C GLY A 437 -7.54 15.75 22.44
N LYS A 438 -7.20 14.52 21.99
CA LYS A 438 -5.98 13.82 22.43
C LYS A 438 -4.72 14.41 21.80
N LEU A 439 -4.79 14.81 20.53
CA LEU A 439 -3.68 15.42 19.80
C LEU A 439 -3.80 16.94 19.85
N THR A 440 -2.67 17.61 20.02
CA THR A 440 -2.52 19.04 19.73
C THR A 440 -1.67 19.16 18.47
N VAL A 441 -2.20 19.81 17.44
CA VAL A 441 -1.50 20.03 16.15
C VAL A 441 -1.74 21.48 15.75
N CYS A 442 -0.66 22.17 15.38
CA CYS A 442 -0.66 23.59 15.04
C CYS A 442 -1.31 24.47 16.13
N GLY A 443 -1.09 24.10 17.40
CA GLY A 443 -1.65 24.77 18.58
C GLY A 443 -3.09 24.37 18.93
N GLU A 444 -3.77 23.59 18.08
CA GLU A 444 -5.20 23.28 18.25
C GLU A 444 -5.41 21.84 18.71
N ARG A 445 -6.41 21.64 19.60
CA ARG A 445 -6.85 20.31 19.99
C ARG A 445 -7.70 19.69 18.89
N LEU A 446 -7.24 18.59 18.32
CA LEU A 446 -7.91 17.95 17.19
C LEU A 446 -9.17 17.20 17.63
N ASP A 447 -10.26 17.44 16.92
CA ASP A 447 -11.49 16.67 17.02
C ASP A 447 -12.12 16.50 15.63
N LEU A 448 -12.01 15.30 15.08
CA LEU A 448 -12.58 14.97 13.76
C LEU A 448 -14.12 14.92 13.77
N SER A 449 -14.74 14.89 14.96
CA SER A 449 -16.21 15.00 15.10
C SER A 449 -16.72 16.43 14.85
N ALA A 450 -15.85 17.41 14.68
CA ALA A 450 -16.21 18.77 14.26
C ALA A 450 -16.36 18.90 12.72
N LEU A 451 -16.00 17.87 11.95
CA LEU A 451 -15.99 17.90 10.48
C LEU A 451 -17.37 17.63 9.88
N ASP A 452 -18.25 18.62 9.97
CA ASP A 452 -19.59 18.60 9.36
C ASP A 452 -19.57 19.04 7.89
N ILE A 453 -18.95 18.21 7.04
CA ILE A 453 -18.93 18.37 5.57
C ILE A 453 -19.31 17.07 4.87
N PRO A 454 -19.86 17.12 3.64
CA PRO A 454 -19.97 15.95 2.78
C PRO A 454 -18.62 15.28 2.53
N VAL A 455 -18.55 13.97 2.72
CA VAL A 455 -17.34 13.18 2.49
C VAL A 455 -17.57 11.98 1.58
N TYR A 456 -16.65 11.79 0.65
CA TYR A 456 -16.54 10.58 -0.18
C TYR A 456 -15.36 9.76 0.34
N ILE A 457 -15.60 8.50 0.71
CA ILE A 457 -14.60 7.61 1.28
C ILE A 457 -14.47 6.42 0.34
N TYR A 458 -13.25 6.14 -0.10
CA TYR A 458 -12.93 5.03 -0.96
C TYR A 458 -11.90 4.10 -0.30
N GLY A 459 -12.09 2.79 -0.44
CA GLY A 459 -11.06 1.78 -0.19
C GLY A 459 -11.07 0.68 -1.25
N SER A 460 -9.96 -0.03 -1.41
CA SER A 460 -9.88 -1.17 -2.34
C SER A 460 -9.99 -2.50 -1.59
N ARG A 461 -10.75 -3.44 -2.16
CA ARG A 461 -11.12 -4.73 -1.54
C ARG A 461 -9.91 -5.58 -1.17
N GLU A 462 -8.87 -5.57 -2.01
CA GLU A 462 -7.65 -6.37 -1.84
C GLU A 462 -6.47 -5.48 -1.43
N ASP A 463 -6.72 -4.32 -0.83
CA ASP A 463 -5.69 -3.43 -0.30
C ASP A 463 -5.06 -4.03 0.96
N HIS A 464 -3.73 -4.10 0.98
CA HIS A 464 -2.94 -4.62 2.11
C HIS A 464 -2.17 -3.51 2.83
N ILE A 465 -2.09 -2.31 2.23
CA ILE A 465 -1.44 -1.12 2.79
C ILE A 465 -2.47 -0.36 3.63
N VAL A 466 -3.65 -0.14 3.06
CA VAL A 466 -4.81 0.42 3.75
C VAL A 466 -5.96 -0.56 3.66
N PRO A 467 -6.02 -1.58 4.54
CA PRO A 467 -7.09 -2.57 4.51
C PRO A 467 -8.46 -1.91 4.51
N ILE A 468 -9.40 -2.55 3.81
CA ILE A 468 -10.74 -2.02 3.61
C ILE A 468 -11.45 -1.70 4.93
N GLY A 469 -11.15 -2.46 6.00
CA GLY A 469 -11.65 -2.23 7.35
C GLY A 469 -11.22 -0.87 7.92
N GLY A 470 -9.92 -0.54 7.82
CA GLY A 470 -9.41 0.75 8.30
C GLY A 470 -9.86 1.94 7.45
N ALA A 471 -10.00 1.79 6.13
CA ALA A 471 -10.62 2.83 5.29
C ALA A 471 -12.10 3.04 5.69
N TYR A 472 -12.86 1.94 5.85
CA TYR A 472 -14.27 1.97 6.24
C TYR A 472 -14.48 2.54 7.65
N ALA A 473 -13.56 2.34 8.59
CA ALA A 473 -13.65 2.87 9.95
C ALA A 473 -13.82 4.41 9.99
N SER A 474 -13.32 5.13 8.98
CA SER A 474 -13.55 6.57 8.80
C SER A 474 -15.05 6.94 8.74
N THR A 475 -15.92 6.03 8.28
CA THR A 475 -17.37 6.24 8.23
C THR A 475 -18.01 6.36 9.61
N GLN A 476 -17.35 5.82 10.65
CA GLN A 476 -17.82 5.82 12.03
C GLN A 476 -17.27 7.01 12.82
N LEU A 477 -16.29 7.72 12.25
CA LEU A 477 -15.59 8.84 12.89
C LEU A 477 -16.13 10.20 12.42
N LEU A 478 -16.39 10.33 11.12
CA LEU A 478 -16.79 11.60 10.51
C LEU A 478 -18.32 11.80 10.64
N PRO A 479 -18.81 12.96 11.13
CA PRO A 479 -20.23 13.18 11.37
C PRO A 479 -21.02 13.50 10.10
N GLY A 480 -20.40 14.20 9.13
CA GLY A 480 -21.07 14.74 7.94
C GLY A 480 -21.66 13.68 7.00
N LYS A 481 -22.33 14.13 5.93
CA LYS A 481 -22.94 13.22 4.96
C LYS A 481 -21.87 12.38 4.26
N LYS A 482 -21.91 11.06 4.44
CA LYS A 482 -20.89 10.13 3.96
C LYS A 482 -21.37 9.35 2.73
N ARG A 483 -20.46 9.09 1.80
CA ARG A 483 -20.59 8.07 0.75
C ARG A 483 -19.37 7.16 0.82
N PHE A 484 -19.58 5.87 1.08
CA PHE A 484 -18.52 4.88 1.03
C PHE A 484 -18.61 4.07 -0.27
N VAL A 485 -17.47 3.86 -0.92
CA VAL A 485 -17.33 3.05 -2.12
C VAL A 485 -16.14 2.11 -1.97
N GLN A 486 -16.34 0.85 -2.35
CA GLN A 486 -15.27 -0.14 -2.40
C GLN A 486 -14.89 -0.42 -3.85
N GLY A 487 -13.63 -0.26 -4.24
CA GLY A 487 -13.15 -0.73 -5.54
C GLY A 487 -12.60 -2.16 -5.48
N ALA A 488 -12.62 -2.87 -6.60
CA ALA A 488 -11.89 -4.14 -6.73
C ALA A 488 -10.36 -3.91 -6.77
N SER A 489 -9.58 -4.99 -6.64
CA SER A 489 -8.11 -4.96 -6.69
C SER A 489 -7.42 -4.34 -5.46
N GLY A 490 -6.09 -4.22 -5.53
CA GLY A 490 -5.24 -3.73 -4.44
C GLY A 490 -5.03 -2.22 -4.47
N HIS A 491 -4.18 -1.73 -3.55
CA HIS A 491 -3.97 -0.30 -3.24
C HIS A 491 -3.93 0.61 -4.48
N ILE A 492 -3.01 0.36 -5.39
CA ILE A 492 -2.83 1.21 -6.59
C ILE A 492 -3.75 0.78 -7.73
N ALA A 493 -3.82 -0.52 -8.03
CA ALA A 493 -4.57 -1.03 -9.18
C ALA A 493 -6.11 -0.89 -9.04
N GLY A 494 -6.60 -0.70 -7.82
CA GLY A 494 -7.99 -0.39 -7.51
C GLY A 494 -8.28 1.10 -7.58
N VAL A 495 -7.43 1.94 -6.96
CA VAL A 495 -7.55 3.41 -7.00
C VAL A 495 -7.37 3.93 -8.42
N ILE A 496 -6.30 3.52 -9.10
CA ILE A 496 -5.96 3.92 -10.46
C ILE A 496 -6.61 2.96 -11.46
N ASN A 497 -7.93 3.11 -11.61
CA ASN A 497 -8.71 2.33 -12.56
C ASN A 497 -9.46 3.28 -13.50
N PRO A 498 -8.89 3.66 -14.66
CA PRO A 498 -9.53 4.60 -15.57
C PRO A 498 -10.80 4.03 -16.23
N PRO A 499 -11.91 4.79 -16.33
CA PRO A 499 -13.15 4.35 -16.96
C PRO A 499 -12.98 3.89 -18.41
N SER A 500 -12.09 4.52 -19.18
CA SER A 500 -11.84 4.22 -20.60
C SER A 500 -11.42 2.77 -20.85
N LYS A 501 -10.77 2.12 -19.87
CA LYS A 501 -10.31 0.72 -19.99
C LYS A 501 -11.41 -0.30 -19.65
N ASN A 502 -12.53 0.14 -19.06
CA ASN A 502 -13.67 -0.69 -18.66
C ASN A 502 -13.28 -2.01 -17.94
N LYS A 503 -12.31 -1.92 -17.01
CA LYS A 503 -11.83 -3.07 -16.24
C LYS A 503 -12.43 -3.08 -14.83
N ARG A 504 -12.47 -4.29 -14.25
CA ARG A 504 -12.83 -4.55 -12.85
C ARG A 504 -14.26 -4.11 -12.51
N SER A 505 -14.51 -3.86 -11.24
CA SER A 505 -15.79 -3.48 -10.66
C SER A 505 -15.60 -2.64 -9.40
N HIS A 506 -16.71 -2.12 -8.89
CA HIS A 506 -16.78 -1.42 -7.61
C HIS A 506 -18.13 -1.70 -6.93
N TRP A 507 -18.21 -1.53 -5.62
CA TRP A 507 -19.41 -1.76 -4.82
C TRP A 507 -19.92 -0.45 -4.24
N ILE A 508 -21.22 -0.24 -4.33
CA ILE A 508 -21.92 0.88 -3.70
C ILE A 508 -23.17 0.37 -2.98
N ARG A 509 -23.63 1.13 -1.99
CA ARG A 509 -24.85 0.83 -1.26
C ARG A 509 -25.91 1.89 -1.53
N ALA A 510 -27.00 1.51 -2.19
CA ALA A 510 -28.02 2.46 -2.66
C ALA A 510 -28.84 3.08 -1.51
N ASP A 511 -29.02 2.36 -0.40
CA ASP A 511 -29.75 2.85 0.78
C ASP A 511 -28.96 3.86 1.64
N GLY A 512 -27.68 4.09 1.31
CA GLY A 512 -26.79 5.01 2.02
C GLY A 512 -26.44 4.60 3.46
N LYS A 513 -26.82 3.39 3.91
CA LYS A 513 -26.54 2.93 5.28
C LYS A 513 -25.05 2.62 5.46
N LEU A 514 -24.53 2.95 6.63
CA LEU A 514 -23.14 2.72 7.04
C LEU A 514 -23.14 2.00 8.40
N PRO A 515 -23.44 0.68 8.43
CA PRO A 515 -23.43 -0.09 9.67
C PRO A 515 -22.05 -0.11 10.33
N LYS A 516 -21.96 -0.59 11.57
CA LYS A 516 -20.74 -0.51 12.38
C LYS A 516 -19.54 -1.20 11.73
N THR A 517 -19.76 -2.32 11.02
CA THR A 517 -18.68 -3.09 10.40
C THR A 517 -18.77 -3.09 8.88
N HIS A 518 -17.61 -3.21 8.23
CA HIS A 518 -17.50 -3.32 6.78
C HIS A 518 -18.21 -4.56 6.23
N ALA A 519 -18.13 -5.71 6.94
CA ALA A 519 -18.82 -6.93 6.53
C ALA A 519 -20.35 -6.73 6.41
N GLN A 520 -20.96 -6.08 7.39
CA GLN A 520 -22.39 -5.73 7.35
C GLN A 520 -22.72 -4.73 6.23
N TRP A 521 -21.79 -3.83 5.92
CA TRP A 521 -21.97 -2.91 4.80
C TRP A 521 -22.01 -3.67 3.48
N LEU A 522 -21.07 -4.60 3.29
CA LEU A 522 -20.91 -5.42 2.09
C LEU A 522 -22.14 -6.29 1.81
N GLU A 523 -22.79 -6.83 2.84
CA GLU A 523 -24.04 -7.62 2.70
C GLU A 523 -25.17 -6.89 1.94
N GLY A 524 -25.22 -5.56 2.02
CA GLY A 524 -26.20 -4.75 1.29
C GLY A 524 -25.63 -3.99 0.09
N ALA A 525 -24.34 -4.12 -0.18
CA ALA A 525 -23.68 -3.44 -1.29
C ALA A 525 -23.88 -4.22 -2.59
N VAL A 526 -24.04 -3.50 -3.70
CA VAL A 526 -24.21 -4.08 -5.04
C VAL A 526 -22.94 -3.85 -5.84
N GLU A 527 -22.48 -4.89 -6.54
CA GLU A 527 -21.35 -4.79 -7.46
C GLU A 527 -21.77 -4.14 -8.78
N HIS A 528 -20.98 -3.17 -9.23
CA HIS A 528 -21.14 -2.48 -10.50
C HIS A 528 -19.89 -2.68 -11.36
N PRO A 529 -20.05 -3.05 -12.64
CA PRO A 529 -18.92 -3.22 -13.54
C PRO A 529 -18.24 -1.87 -13.82
N GLY A 530 -16.93 -1.91 -14.04
CA GLY A 530 -16.12 -0.75 -14.43
C GLY A 530 -15.59 0.08 -13.26
N SER A 531 -15.07 1.26 -13.61
CA SER A 531 -14.37 2.15 -12.70
C SER A 531 -15.30 2.87 -11.72
N TRP A 532 -14.85 3.02 -10.47
CA TRP A 532 -15.48 3.86 -9.45
C TRP A 532 -15.32 5.37 -9.70
N TRP A 533 -14.40 5.79 -10.60
CA TRP A 533 -14.19 7.21 -10.92
C TRP A 533 -15.45 7.87 -11.46
N THR A 534 -16.30 7.12 -12.16
CA THR A 534 -17.57 7.61 -12.68
C THR A 534 -18.53 7.99 -11.56
N ASP A 535 -18.68 7.12 -10.56
CA ASP A 535 -19.44 7.38 -9.34
C ASP A 535 -18.90 8.60 -8.57
N TRP A 536 -17.59 8.63 -8.35
CA TRP A 536 -16.93 9.75 -7.66
C TRP A 536 -17.10 11.07 -8.39
N SER A 537 -16.89 11.12 -9.71
CA SER A 537 -17.09 12.35 -10.50
C SER A 537 -18.52 12.84 -10.48
N GLN A 538 -19.50 11.93 -10.51
CA GLN A 538 -20.91 12.28 -10.39
C GLN A 538 -21.25 12.84 -9.00
N TRP A 539 -20.66 12.28 -7.93
CA TRP A 539 -20.79 12.83 -6.59
C TRP A 539 -20.13 14.21 -6.47
N LEU A 540 -18.90 14.37 -6.95
CA LEU A 540 -18.12 15.60 -6.86
C LEU A 540 -18.79 16.75 -7.62
N LYS A 541 -19.36 16.46 -8.80
CA LYS A 541 -20.19 17.39 -9.57
C LYS A 541 -21.32 18.00 -8.73
N GLY A 542 -21.94 17.23 -7.84
CA GLY A 542 -22.99 17.69 -6.93
C GLY A 542 -22.53 18.76 -5.92
N HIS A 543 -21.22 18.83 -5.65
CA HIS A 543 -20.62 19.76 -4.68
C HIS A 543 -19.82 20.89 -5.33
N ALA A 544 -19.70 20.91 -6.66
CA ALA A 544 -18.78 21.79 -7.38
C ALA A 544 -19.34 23.19 -7.70
N GLY A 545 -20.64 23.41 -7.47
CA GLY A 545 -21.31 24.69 -7.78
C GLY A 545 -21.68 24.82 -9.27
N LYS A 546 -22.00 26.04 -9.71
CA LYS A 546 -22.38 26.28 -11.12
C LYS A 546 -21.15 26.23 -12.04
N GLN A 547 -21.40 26.04 -13.34
CA GLN A 547 -20.35 26.16 -14.35
C GLN A 547 -20.09 27.62 -14.73
N ILE A 548 -18.82 27.99 -14.79
CA ILE A 548 -18.30 29.30 -15.21
C ILE A 548 -17.35 29.13 -16.40
N ALA A 549 -17.04 30.21 -17.12
CA ALA A 549 -16.04 30.17 -18.18
C ALA A 549 -14.68 29.73 -17.61
N ALA A 550 -13.99 28.83 -18.31
CA ALA A 550 -12.66 28.38 -17.91
C ALA A 550 -11.66 29.56 -17.84
N PRO A 551 -10.80 29.63 -16.81
CA PRO A 551 -9.75 30.64 -16.76
C PRO A 551 -8.80 30.49 -17.95
N LYS A 552 -8.41 31.63 -18.55
CA LYS A 552 -7.49 31.66 -19.71
C LYS A 552 -6.01 31.69 -19.33
N ILE A 553 -5.72 31.96 -18.06
CA ILE A 553 -4.37 32.06 -17.51
C ILE A 553 -4.29 31.26 -16.22
N TYR A 554 -3.10 30.79 -15.88
CA TYR A 554 -2.80 30.20 -14.58
C TYR A 554 -2.54 31.29 -13.54
N GLY A 555 -2.80 30.96 -12.28
CA GLY A 555 -2.60 31.84 -11.14
C GLY A 555 -3.52 33.05 -11.14
N LYS A 556 -3.29 33.95 -10.18
CA LYS A 556 -4.01 35.23 -10.06
C LYS A 556 -3.25 36.18 -9.13
N GLY A 557 -3.28 37.47 -9.45
CA GLY A 557 -2.68 38.50 -8.59
C GLY A 557 -1.18 38.27 -8.38
N LYS A 558 -0.76 38.07 -7.13
CA LYS A 558 0.63 37.79 -6.72
C LYS A 558 1.11 36.38 -7.10
N TYR A 559 0.19 35.44 -7.36
CA TYR A 559 0.51 34.08 -7.76
C TYR A 559 0.68 34.04 -9.28
N LYS A 560 1.93 34.12 -9.73
CA LYS A 560 2.31 34.03 -11.15
C LYS A 560 2.82 32.62 -11.45
N VAL A 561 2.82 32.27 -12.73
CA VAL A 561 3.49 31.06 -13.21
C VAL A 561 4.98 31.14 -12.85
N ILE A 562 5.47 30.10 -12.18
CA ILE A 562 6.89 29.92 -11.85
C ILE A 562 7.56 29.07 -12.93
N GLU A 563 7.00 27.90 -13.21
CA GLU A 563 7.47 26.97 -14.23
C GLU A 563 6.31 26.06 -14.71
N ALA A 564 6.52 25.30 -15.78
CA ALA A 564 5.54 24.34 -16.27
C ALA A 564 5.41 23.14 -15.32
N ALA A 565 4.21 22.52 -15.28
CA ALA A 565 4.05 21.20 -14.68
C ALA A 565 4.98 20.18 -15.37
N PRO A 566 5.49 19.17 -14.65
CA PRO A 566 5.10 18.77 -13.29
C PRO A 566 5.91 19.47 -12.17
N GLY A 567 6.71 20.48 -12.51
CA GLY A 567 7.57 21.21 -11.58
C GLY A 567 8.87 20.47 -11.23
N ARG A 568 9.83 21.19 -10.63
CA ARG A 568 11.16 20.65 -10.32
C ARG A 568 11.21 19.83 -9.04
N TYR A 569 10.27 20.01 -8.11
CA TYR A 569 10.28 19.26 -6.83
C TYR A 569 10.05 17.76 -7.04
N VAL A 570 9.19 17.38 -7.99
CA VAL A 570 8.92 15.97 -8.30
C VAL A 570 10.08 15.29 -9.03
N GLN A 571 10.99 16.05 -9.64
CA GLN A 571 12.16 15.53 -10.35
C GLN A 571 13.33 15.21 -9.40
N ALA A 572 13.26 15.66 -8.14
CA ALA A 572 14.29 15.39 -7.15
C ALA A 572 14.35 13.90 -6.79
N LYS A 573 15.56 13.32 -6.81
CA LYS A 573 15.84 11.96 -6.33
C LYS A 573 16.03 11.97 -4.80
N ALA A 574 15.74 10.85 -4.14
CA ALA A 574 15.90 10.67 -2.69
C ALA A 574 17.37 10.59 -2.26
#